data_AF-A0A6I2M1K4-F1
#
_entry.id   AF-A0A6I2M1K4-F1
#
_cell.length_a   1.000
_cell.length_b   1.000
_cell.length_c   1.000
_cell.angle_alpha   90.00
_cell.angle_beta   90.00
_cell.angle_gamma   90.00
#
_symmetry.space_group_name_H-M   'P 1'
#
loop_
_entity.id
_entity.type
_entity.pdbx_description
1 polymer ?
#
loop_
_entity_poly.entity_id
_entity_poly.type
_entity_poly.pdbx_seq_one_letter_code
_entity_poly.pdbx_strand_id
1 'polypeptide(L)'
;MEWRGRRGSSNIDDRRGMTAGGVGGLGLVGTLVVLAVGWFFGVDISPLVSGMQEDVPVSGGQRDLTAAEREAGQFVSAVLGSTEEVWNQVLPDQAGTAYREPVLVLYAGVVQSACGSGSSAMGPFYCPGDHRVYLDTSFFAQMRDRMGAGGDFAYSYVIAHEVGHHVQNLLGILPQVNQLRARASRGDSNYLSVLTELQADCFAGIWGRQAVHSLAITREDLEEAMTAAAAVGDDVLMESAGRTPVPDSFTHGSAADRQDWFGRGFQSGELARCNTFGEAGL
;
A
#
# COMPACT_ATOMS: atom_id res chain seq x y z
N MET A 1 -6.04 14.89 11.32
CA MET A 1 -5.29 14.29 12.45
C MET A 1 -4.11 15.18 12.89
N GLU A 2 -3.55 15.01 14.09
CA GLU A 2 -2.38 15.77 14.58
C GLU A 2 -1.06 15.00 14.41
N TRP A 3 -0.39 15.17 13.27
CA TRP A 3 0.91 14.54 12.98
C TRP A 3 2.13 15.44 13.24
N ARG A 4 1.96 16.76 13.24
CA ARG A 4 3.08 17.71 13.38
C ARG A 4 3.70 17.61 14.78
N GLY A 5 5.03 17.52 14.83
CA GLY A 5 5.77 17.39 16.09
C GLY A 5 5.78 15.98 16.68
N ARG A 6 5.14 15.00 16.03
CA ARG A 6 5.26 13.58 16.38
C ARG A 6 6.67 13.07 16.03
N ARG A 7 7.11 12.05 16.75
CA ARG A 7 8.36 11.33 16.43
C ARG A 7 8.20 10.68 15.05
N GLY A 8 9.06 11.05 14.11
CA GLY A 8 9.15 10.41 12.81
C GLY A 8 9.95 9.11 12.86
N SER A 9 9.73 8.23 11.88
CA SER A 9 10.55 7.06 11.63
C SER A 9 11.93 7.43 11.12
N SER A 10 12.95 6.70 11.57
CA SER A 10 14.30 6.72 11.01
C SER A 10 14.49 5.79 9.81
N ASN A 11 13.49 4.98 9.47
CA ASN A 11 13.52 3.98 8.40
C ASN A 11 13.02 4.54 7.05
N ILE A 12 13.32 5.80 6.75
CA ILE A 12 12.98 6.45 5.48
C ILE A 12 14.21 6.45 4.55
N ASP A 13 14.04 5.88 3.37
CA ASP A 13 14.99 5.96 2.25
C ASP A 13 14.43 6.92 1.19
N ASP A 14 14.82 8.20 1.26
CA ASP A 14 14.30 9.24 0.36
C ASP A 14 15.13 9.37 -0.93
N ARG A 15 14.56 8.86 -2.01
CA ARG A 15 15.14 8.84 -3.36
C ARG A 15 14.50 9.86 -4.30
N ARG A 16 13.56 10.70 -3.86
CA ARG A 16 12.81 11.66 -4.71
C ARG A 16 13.69 12.72 -5.36
N GLY A 17 14.86 13.01 -4.78
CA GLY A 17 15.86 13.92 -5.30
C GLY A 17 16.90 13.26 -6.22
N MET A 18 16.90 11.94 -6.33
CA MET A 18 17.84 11.21 -7.18
C MET A 18 17.24 11.08 -8.56
N THR A 19 17.83 11.70 -9.59
CA THR A 19 17.58 11.24 -10.97
C THR A 19 18.07 9.80 -11.03
N ALA A 20 17.28 8.88 -11.60
CA ALA A 20 17.67 7.49 -11.79
C ALA A 20 18.98 7.42 -12.59
N GLY A 21 20.11 7.40 -11.88
CA GLY A 21 21.44 7.27 -12.45
C GLY A 21 21.60 5.84 -12.91
N GLY A 22 21.44 5.62 -14.22
CA GLY A 22 21.91 4.42 -14.92
C GLY A 22 21.45 3.09 -14.35
N VAL A 23 20.22 2.68 -14.65
CA VAL A 23 20.00 1.26 -14.99
C VAL A 23 20.15 1.16 -16.50
N GLY A 24 21.39 1.09 -16.96
CA GLY A 24 21.67 0.64 -18.33
C GLY A 24 21.12 -0.77 -18.48
N GLY A 25 20.04 -0.92 -19.24
CA GLY A 25 19.46 -2.23 -19.54
C GLY A 25 17.95 -2.35 -19.37
N LEU A 26 17.14 -1.37 -19.79
CA LEU A 26 15.71 -1.60 -20.08
C LEU A 26 15.53 -2.31 -21.43
N GLY A 27 16.36 -3.31 -21.73
CA GLY A 27 16.17 -4.18 -22.88
C GLY A 27 15.50 -5.47 -22.43
N LEU A 28 14.33 -5.79 -23.01
CA LEU A 28 13.56 -7.07 -22.97
C LEU A 28 13.23 -7.67 -21.58
N VAL A 29 14.16 -7.66 -20.62
CA VAL A 29 14.03 -8.16 -19.25
C VAL A 29 13.11 -7.26 -18.41
N GLY A 30 13.20 -5.93 -18.53
CA GLY A 30 12.29 -5.01 -17.82
C GLY A 30 10.83 -5.19 -18.21
N THR A 31 10.55 -5.35 -19.50
CA THR A 31 9.22 -5.65 -20.08
C THR A 31 8.65 -6.97 -19.56
N LEU A 32 9.47 -8.01 -19.46
CA LEU A 32 9.05 -9.33 -18.95
C LEU A 32 8.79 -9.32 -17.43
N VAL A 33 9.48 -8.47 -16.67
CA VAL A 33 9.32 -8.34 -15.21
C VAL A 33 8.11 -7.49 -14.83
N VAL A 34 7.78 -6.45 -15.61
CA VAL A 34 6.55 -5.68 -15.46
C VAL A 34 5.35 -6.63 -15.61
N LEU A 35 5.31 -7.47 -16.64
CA LEU A 35 4.28 -8.51 -16.77
C LEU A 35 4.20 -9.48 -15.56
N ALA A 36 5.28 -9.70 -14.82
CA ALA A 36 5.28 -10.52 -13.61
C ALA A 36 4.65 -9.82 -12.39
N VAL A 37 4.75 -8.49 -12.27
CA VAL A 37 4.04 -7.70 -11.23
C VAL A 37 2.54 -7.74 -11.50
N GLY A 38 2.13 -7.59 -12.77
CA GLY A 38 0.73 -7.77 -13.18
C GLY A 38 0.20 -9.17 -12.90
N TRP A 39 1.05 -10.20 -13.05
CA TRP A 39 0.71 -11.58 -12.69
C TRP A 39 0.62 -11.81 -11.17
N PHE A 40 1.48 -11.16 -10.37
CA PHE A 40 1.47 -11.30 -8.91
C PHE A 40 0.34 -10.53 -8.24
N PHE A 41 -0.09 -9.40 -8.79
CA PHE A 41 -1.18 -8.56 -8.24
C PHE A 41 -2.49 -8.61 -9.06
N GLY A 42 -2.55 -9.42 -10.12
CA GLY A 42 -3.78 -9.61 -10.92
C GLY A 42 -4.13 -8.44 -11.87
N VAL A 43 -3.22 -7.49 -12.07
CA VAL A 43 -3.41 -6.28 -12.89
C VAL A 43 -2.87 -6.51 -14.31
N ASP A 44 -3.69 -6.33 -15.35
CA ASP A 44 -3.21 -6.31 -16.74
C ASP A 44 -2.54 -4.97 -17.06
N ILE A 45 -1.21 -4.96 -16.99
CA ILE A 45 -0.39 -3.77 -17.25
C ILE A 45 0.25 -3.77 -18.64
N SER A 46 -0.16 -4.68 -19.53
CA SER A 46 0.27 -4.73 -20.92
C SER A 46 0.15 -3.38 -21.67
N PRO A 47 -0.88 -2.54 -21.44
CA PRO A 47 -0.99 -1.22 -22.06
C PRO A 47 0.02 -0.18 -21.54
N LEU A 48 0.56 -0.39 -20.33
CA LEU A 48 1.54 0.50 -19.70
C LEU A 48 2.95 0.24 -20.27
N VAL A 49 3.24 -1.01 -20.62
CA VAL A 49 4.53 -1.46 -21.15
C VAL A 49 4.82 -0.90 -22.54
N SER A 50 3.79 -0.80 -23.40
CA SER A 50 3.92 -0.28 -24.76
C SER A 50 4.21 1.23 -24.82
N GLY A 51 4.01 1.97 -23.72
CA GLY A 51 4.32 3.40 -23.63
C GLY A 51 5.73 3.73 -23.12
N MET A 52 6.52 2.74 -22.69
CA MET A 52 7.83 2.94 -22.05
C MET A 52 9.02 2.85 -23.03
N GLN A 53 8.78 2.83 -24.34
CA GLN A 53 9.79 2.57 -25.37
C GLN A 53 10.43 3.85 -25.95
N GLU A 54 10.52 4.93 -25.16
CA GLU A 54 11.27 6.14 -25.54
C GLU A 54 12.52 6.29 -24.66
N ASP A 55 13.69 6.13 -25.28
CA ASP A 55 15.00 6.37 -24.68
C ASP A 55 15.18 7.88 -24.41
N VAL A 56 14.93 8.31 -23.17
CA VAL A 56 15.23 9.67 -22.71
C VAL A 56 16.66 9.73 -22.17
N PRO A 57 17.52 10.68 -22.62
CA PRO A 57 18.86 10.82 -22.07
C PRO A 57 18.78 11.45 -20.67
N VAL A 58 19.25 10.72 -19.64
CA VAL A 58 19.23 11.18 -18.24
C VAL A 58 20.62 11.59 -17.78
N SER A 59 20.76 12.86 -17.38
CA SER A 59 21.95 13.38 -16.70
C SER A 59 21.83 13.09 -15.21
N GLY A 60 22.83 12.41 -14.63
CA GLY A 60 22.87 12.06 -13.20
C GLY A 60 23.10 13.29 -12.34
N GLY A 61 22.04 13.79 -11.69
CA GLY A 61 22.09 14.90 -10.76
C GLY A 61 21.17 14.67 -9.57
N GLN A 62 21.62 15.08 -8.38
CA GLN A 62 20.74 15.19 -7.22
C GLN A 62 20.04 16.55 -7.32
N ARG A 63 18.71 16.56 -7.40
CA ARG A 63 17.92 17.79 -7.30
C ARG A 63 17.57 18.06 -5.85
N ASP A 64 17.48 19.33 -5.50
CA ASP A 64 16.90 19.72 -4.22
C ASP A 64 15.40 19.44 -4.20
N LEU A 65 14.91 18.97 -3.06
CA LEU A 65 13.48 18.82 -2.81
C LEU A 65 12.84 20.20 -2.68
N THR A 66 11.59 20.32 -3.11
CA THR A 66 10.75 21.50 -2.85
C THR A 66 10.30 21.53 -1.39
N ALA A 67 9.77 22.67 -0.94
CA ALA A 67 9.19 22.77 0.41
C ALA A 67 8.03 21.78 0.61
N ALA A 68 7.16 21.62 -0.40
CA ALA A 68 6.04 20.69 -0.36
C ALA A 68 6.50 19.21 -0.28
N GLU A 69 7.55 18.84 -1.01
CA GLU A 69 8.09 17.47 -0.94
C GLU A 69 8.73 17.17 0.41
N ARG A 70 9.39 18.16 1.03
CA ARG A 70 9.90 18.05 2.40
C ARG A 70 8.78 17.88 3.41
N GLU A 71 7.72 18.69 3.32
CA GLU A 71 6.55 18.56 4.21
C GLU A 71 5.88 17.19 4.05
N ALA A 72 5.66 16.74 2.80
CA ALA A 72 5.11 15.42 2.53
C ALA A 72 6.01 14.29 3.08
N GLY A 73 7.34 14.44 2.99
CA GLY A 73 8.28 13.47 3.56
C GLY A 73 8.23 13.43 5.09
N GLN A 74 8.09 14.59 5.74
CA GLN A 74 7.91 14.69 7.20
C GLN A 74 6.58 14.05 7.64
N PHE A 75 5.51 14.29 6.89
CA PHE A 75 4.22 13.64 7.11
C PHE A 75 4.35 12.12 7.02
N VAL A 76 4.92 11.59 5.93
CA VAL A 76 5.13 10.14 5.76
C VAL A 76 5.99 9.56 6.88
N SER A 77 7.08 10.26 7.26
CA SER A 77 7.94 9.84 8.38
C SER A 77 7.17 9.79 9.70
N ALA A 78 6.31 10.76 9.99
CA ALA A 78 5.47 10.77 11.20
C ALA A 78 4.44 9.63 11.21
N VAL A 79 3.81 9.34 10.07
CA VAL A 79 2.86 8.22 9.94
C VAL A 79 3.58 6.88 10.12
N LEU A 80 4.71 6.67 9.43
CA LEU A 80 5.50 5.44 9.59
C LEU A 80 6.01 5.28 11.02
N GLY A 81 6.46 6.36 11.66
CA GLY A 81 6.87 6.32 13.07
C GLY A 81 5.74 5.89 14.00
N SER A 82 4.51 6.32 13.70
CA SER A 82 3.32 5.88 14.44
C SER A 82 2.99 4.41 14.20
N THR A 83 3.11 3.90 12.97
CA THR A 83 2.89 2.47 12.70
C THR A 83 3.94 1.61 13.40
N GLU A 84 5.21 2.05 13.42
CA GLU A 84 6.28 1.40 14.18
C GLU A 84 5.96 1.34 15.68
N GLU A 85 5.54 2.45 16.28
CA GLU A 85 5.15 2.50 17.70
C GLU A 85 4.03 1.49 18.01
N VAL A 86 2.99 1.45 17.18
CA VAL A 86 1.87 0.53 17.38
C VAL A 86 2.28 -0.93 17.19
N TRP A 87 2.94 -1.26 16.08
CA TRP A 87 3.21 -2.67 15.76
C TRP A 87 4.32 -3.29 16.60
N ASN A 88 5.27 -2.50 17.10
CA ASN A 88 6.24 -2.95 18.11
C ASN A 88 5.57 -3.40 19.41
N GLN A 89 4.34 -2.94 19.69
CA GLN A 89 3.55 -3.39 20.83
C GLN A 89 2.57 -4.51 20.43
N VAL A 90 1.73 -4.25 19.42
CA VAL A 90 0.61 -5.13 19.06
C VAL A 90 1.07 -6.51 18.60
N LEU A 91 2.10 -6.58 17.74
CA LEU A 91 2.48 -7.85 17.11
C LEU A 91 3.09 -8.84 18.12
N PRO A 92 4.01 -8.43 19.02
CA PRO A 92 4.47 -9.30 20.10
C PRO A 92 3.33 -9.69 21.06
N ASP A 93 2.50 -8.72 21.48
CA ASP A 93 1.47 -8.94 22.49
C ASP A 93 0.38 -9.91 22.00
N GLN A 94 -0.04 -9.80 20.74
CA GLN A 94 -1.19 -10.54 20.22
C GLN A 94 -0.81 -11.78 19.39
N ALA A 95 0.40 -11.84 18.83
CA ALA A 95 0.84 -12.94 17.97
C ALA A 95 2.15 -13.60 18.43
N GLY A 96 2.78 -13.13 19.52
CA GLY A 96 4.07 -13.66 19.99
C GLY A 96 5.21 -13.48 18.99
N THR A 97 5.04 -12.60 17.99
CA THR A 97 5.99 -12.37 16.90
C THR A 97 6.63 -11.01 17.08
N ALA A 98 7.97 -10.96 17.08
CA ALA A 98 8.69 -9.69 17.13
C ALA A 98 8.39 -8.87 15.87
N TYR A 99 8.07 -7.59 16.04
CA TYR A 99 7.94 -6.68 14.91
C TYR A 99 9.32 -6.25 14.42
N ARG A 100 9.55 -6.38 13.12
CA ARG A 100 10.72 -5.82 12.45
C ARG A 100 10.23 -4.64 11.65
N GLU A 101 10.75 -3.45 11.91
CA GLU A 101 10.28 -2.24 11.22
C GLU A 101 10.61 -2.29 9.72
N PRO A 102 9.66 -1.96 8.82
CA PRO A 102 9.93 -1.88 7.39
C PRO A 102 10.69 -0.61 7.05
N VAL A 103 11.47 -0.65 5.97
CA VAL A 103 12.01 0.57 5.36
C VAL A 103 11.00 1.10 4.34
N LEU A 104 10.67 2.39 4.42
CA LEU A 104 9.84 3.06 3.43
C LEU A 104 10.71 3.85 2.47
N VAL A 105 10.59 3.54 1.18
CA VAL A 105 11.28 4.19 0.08
C VAL A 105 10.37 5.27 -0.51
N LEU A 106 10.78 6.52 -0.35
CA LEU A 106 10.15 7.63 -1.06
C LEU A 106 10.80 7.76 -2.44
N TYR A 107 10.01 7.74 -3.51
CA TYR A 107 10.52 7.85 -4.88
C TYR A 107 9.68 8.81 -5.73
N ALA A 108 10.21 9.18 -6.89
CA ALA A 108 9.53 10.03 -7.87
C ALA A 108 9.58 9.39 -9.26
N GLY A 109 8.41 9.14 -9.85
CA GLY A 109 8.28 8.58 -11.21
C GLY A 109 8.41 7.06 -11.27
N VAL A 110 9.61 6.53 -11.09
CA VAL A 110 9.92 5.10 -11.21
C VAL A 110 10.85 4.63 -10.10
N VAL A 111 10.74 3.36 -9.71
CA VAL A 111 11.59 2.76 -8.68
C VAL A 111 11.82 1.28 -8.95
N GLN A 112 13.02 0.78 -8.63
CA GLN A 112 13.31 -0.64 -8.64
C GLN A 112 13.17 -1.24 -7.24
N SER A 113 12.46 -2.37 -7.14
CA SER A 113 12.32 -3.21 -5.95
C SER A 113 12.77 -4.64 -6.21
N ALA A 114 12.85 -5.46 -5.16
CA ALA A 114 13.04 -6.92 -5.31
C ALA A 114 11.84 -7.61 -5.99
N CYS A 115 10.67 -6.98 -6.02
CA CYS A 115 9.45 -7.49 -6.65
C CYS A 115 9.32 -7.06 -8.11
N GLY A 116 10.22 -6.22 -8.62
CA GLY A 116 10.20 -5.67 -9.97
C GLY A 116 10.25 -4.15 -10.00
N SER A 117 10.03 -3.58 -11.20
CA SER A 117 9.93 -2.13 -11.38
C SER A 117 8.55 -1.63 -10.99
N GLY A 118 8.48 -0.58 -10.18
CA GLY A 118 7.27 0.17 -9.85
C GLY A 118 7.25 1.54 -10.52
N SER A 119 6.06 2.13 -10.63
CA SER A 119 5.86 3.50 -11.14
C SER A 119 4.83 4.27 -10.32
N SER A 120 4.83 5.60 -10.40
CA SER A 120 3.88 6.46 -9.68
C SER A 120 2.42 6.26 -10.09
N ALA A 121 2.17 5.62 -11.25
CA ALA A 121 0.84 5.34 -11.74
C ALA A 121 0.17 4.14 -11.02
N MET A 122 0.97 3.33 -10.31
CA MET A 122 0.48 2.12 -9.63
C MET A 122 0.04 2.38 -8.18
N GLY A 123 0.34 3.56 -7.63
CA GLY A 123 0.13 3.85 -6.22
C GLY A 123 1.21 3.27 -5.30
N PRO A 124 1.03 3.40 -3.98
CA PRO A 124 1.91 2.80 -2.98
C PRO A 124 1.87 1.27 -3.06
N PHE A 125 2.95 0.62 -2.64
CA PHE A 125 2.98 -0.85 -2.57
C PHE A 125 4.01 -1.37 -1.57
N TYR A 126 3.74 -2.53 -0.99
CA TYR A 126 4.70 -3.32 -0.21
C TYR A 126 5.33 -4.44 -1.04
N CYS A 127 6.66 -4.59 -0.94
CA CYS A 127 7.39 -5.70 -1.55
C CYS A 127 7.85 -6.72 -0.49
N PRO A 128 7.30 -7.96 -0.47
CA PRO A 128 7.74 -8.99 0.46
C PRO A 128 9.18 -9.48 0.22
N GLY A 129 9.72 -9.30 -0.99
CA GLY A 129 11.07 -9.77 -1.36
C GLY A 129 12.22 -8.97 -0.75
N ASP A 130 12.00 -7.70 -0.42
CA ASP A 130 12.99 -6.85 0.28
C ASP A 130 12.46 -6.21 1.56
N HIS A 131 11.20 -6.51 1.94
CA HIS A 131 10.54 -6.01 3.15
C HIS A 131 10.41 -4.48 3.18
N ARG A 132 10.13 -3.87 2.02
CA ARG A 132 10.01 -2.41 1.90
C ARG A 132 8.64 -1.96 1.47
N VAL A 133 8.25 -0.78 1.97
CA VAL A 133 7.11 -0.01 1.48
C VAL A 133 7.62 1.01 0.48
N TYR A 134 6.92 1.20 -0.64
CA TYR A 134 7.27 2.15 -1.68
C TYR A 134 6.16 3.17 -1.84
N LEU A 135 6.52 4.46 -1.84
CA LEU A 135 5.55 5.54 -1.94
C LEU A 135 6.10 6.69 -2.79
N ASP A 136 5.33 7.08 -3.81
CA ASP A 136 5.47 8.38 -4.46
C ASP A 136 4.42 9.33 -3.89
N THR A 137 4.87 10.43 -3.27
CA THR A 137 3.98 11.40 -2.62
C THR A 137 3.06 12.15 -3.60
N SER A 138 3.31 12.10 -4.91
CA SER A 138 2.37 12.59 -5.92
C SER A 138 1.05 11.81 -5.93
N PHE A 139 1.04 10.58 -5.40
CA PHE A 139 -0.18 9.79 -5.23
C PHE A 139 -1.22 10.48 -4.35
N PHE A 140 -0.81 11.27 -3.35
CA PHE A 140 -1.74 12.01 -2.50
C PHE A 140 -2.57 13.02 -3.30
N ALA A 141 -1.97 13.67 -4.30
CA ALA A 141 -2.72 14.53 -5.22
C ALA A 141 -3.70 13.73 -6.08
N GLN A 142 -3.32 12.52 -6.52
CA GLN A 142 -4.22 11.64 -7.28
C GLN A 142 -5.44 11.22 -6.44
N MET A 143 -5.24 10.83 -5.18
CA MET A 143 -6.33 10.49 -4.28
C MET A 143 -7.31 11.65 -4.09
N ARG A 144 -6.80 12.85 -3.82
CA ARG A 144 -7.64 14.06 -3.67
C ARG A 144 -8.37 14.41 -4.97
N ASP A 145 -7.64 14.50 -6.08
CA ASP A 145 -8.13 15.13 -7.30
C ASP A 145 -8.97 14.18 -8.17
N ARG A 146 -8.75 12.86 -8.07
CA ARG A 146 -9.42 11.86 -8.93
C ARG A 146 -10.32 10.90 -8.18
N MET A 147 -10.00 10.60 -6.92
CA MET A 147 -10.70 9.58 -6.14
C MET A 147 -11.64 10.18 -5.09
N GLY A 148 -11.65 11.51 -4.94
CA GLY A 148 -12.41 12.18 -3.89
C GLY A 148 -11.94 11.85 -2.47
N ALA A 149 -10.76 11.23 -2.34
CA ALA A 149 -10.18 10.78 -1.08
C ALA A 149 -9.01 11.70 -0.71
N GLY A 150 -9.33 12.89 -0.20
CA GLY A 150 -8.34 13.83 0.32
C GLY A 150 -8.34 13.83 1.84
N GLY A 151 -7.23 14.27 2.43
CA GLY A 151 -7.10 14.42 3.87
C GLY A 151 -5.87 13.70 4.41
N ASP A 152 -5.36 14.18 5.53
CA ASP A 152 -4.15 13.61 6.12
C ASP A 152 -4.40 12.19 6.66
N PHE A 153 -5.61 11.89 7.15
CA PHE A 153 -5.93 10.55 7.60
C PHE A 153 -6.21 9.60 6.44
N ALA A 154 -6.79 10.07 5.33
CA ALA A 154 -6.88 9.29 4.09
C ALA A 154 -5.51 8.84 3.57
N TYR A 155 -4.52 9.75 3.56
CA TYR A 155 -3.15 9.41 3.16
C TYR A 155 -2.43 8.51 4.17
N SER A 156 -2.75 8.67 5.46
CA SER A 156 -2.18 7.81 6.50
C SER A 156 -2.73 6.40 6.43
N TYR A 157 -4.01 6.23 6.09
CA TYR A 157 -4.64 4.94 5.83
C TYR A 157 -3.90 4.14 4.76
N VAL A 158 -3.55 4.74 3.61
CA VAL A 158 -2.84 3.99 2.55
C VAL A 158 -1.44 3.57 2.99
N ILE A 159 -0.74 4.38 3.79
CA ILE A 159 0.57 3.99 4.35
C ILE A 159 0.39 2.84 5.36
N ALA A 160 -0.60 2.93 6.24
CA ALA A 160 -0.89 1.90 7.22
C ALA A 160 -1.34 0.59 6.57
N HIS A 161 -2.04 0.65 5.43
CA HIS A 161 -2.42 -0.50 4.61
C HIS A 161 -1.18 -1.23 4.06
N GLU A 162 -0.22 -0.52 3.47
CA GLU A 162 1.04 -1.14 3.01
C GLU A 162 1.86 -1.74 4.17
N VAL A 163 1.83 -1.10 5.35
CA VAL A 163 2.40 -1.69 6.56
C VAL A 163 1.61 -2.92 7.02
N GLY A 164 0.29 -2.97 6.78
CA GLY A 164 -0.53 -4.16 6.95
C GLY A 164 -0.01 -5.36 6.15
N HIS A 165 0.34 -5.17 4.88
CA HIS A 165 1.00 -6.23 4.09
C HIS A 165 2.35 -6.64 4.67
N HIS A 166 3.11 -5.68 5.22
CA HIS A 166 4.33 -6.02 5.94
C HIS A 166 4.07 -6.94 7.14
N VAL A 167 3.05 -6.64 7.95
CA VAL A 167 2.63 -7.48 9.08
C VAL A 167 2.18 -8.87 8.60
N GLN A 168 1.41 -8.96 7.52
CA GLN A 168 1.04 -10.24 6.92
C GLN A 168 2.28 -11.07 6.53
N ASN A 169 3.32 -10.41 5.99
CA ASN A 169 4.56 -11.08 5.65
C ASN A 169 5.30 -11.61 6.89
N LEU A 170 5.37 -10.83 7.97
CA LEU A 170 5.99 -11.24 9.23
C LEU A 170 5.24 -12.41 9.88
N LEU A 171 3.91 -12.44 9.74
CA LEU A 171 3.06 -13.56 10.20
C LEU A 171 3.14 -14.79 9.30
N GLY A 172 3.87 -14.74 8.18
CA GLY A 172 4.00 -15.84 7.23
C GLY A 172 2.76 -16.06 6.35
N ILE A 173 1.81 -15.12 6.34
CA ILE A 173 0.56 -15.21 5.58
C ILE A 173 0.85 -15.03 4.08
N LEU A 174 1.57 -13.96 3.69
CA LEU A 174 1.83 -13.68 2.26
C LEU A 174 2.54 -14.85 1.54
N PRO A 175 3.60 -15.47 2.07
CA PRO A 175 4.21 -16.64 1.42
C PRO A 175 3.23 -17.80 1.21
N GLN A 176 2.36 -18.07 2.19
CA GLN A 176 1.37 -19.15 2.09
C GLN A 176 0.32 -18.84 1.02
N VAL A 177 -0.27 -17.64 1.06
CA VAL A 177 -1.30 -17.23 0.09
C VAL A 177 -0.74 -17.24 -1.34
N ASN A 178 0.50 -16.79 -1.54
CA ASN A 178 1.13 -16.82 -2.86
C ASN A 178 1.32 -18.25 -3.40
N GLN A 179 1.63 -19.23 -2.53
CA GLN A 179 1.67 -20.63 -2.92
C GLN A 179 0.29 -21.20 -3.26
N LEU A 180 -0.77 -20.75 -2.57
CA LEU A 180 -2.15 -21.12 -2.89
C LEU A 180 -2.56 -20.55 -4.25
N ARG A 181 -2.30 -19.26 -4.48
CA ARG A 181 -2.64 -18.56 -5.72
C ARG A 181 -1.95 -19.15 -6.94
N ALA A 182 -0.69 -19.55 -6.83
CA ALA A 182 0.07 -20.14 -7.93
C ALA A 182 -0.51 -21.46 -8.46
N ARG A 183 -1.32 -22.17 -7.67
CA ARG A 183 -1.97 -23.44 -8.05
C ARG A 183 -3.49 -23.33 -8.22
N ALA A 184 -4.05 -22.14 -8.01
CA ALA A 184 -5.48 -21.89 -8.00
C ALA A 184 -6.00 -21.59 -9.42
N SER A 185 -7.31 -21.72 -9.62
CA SER A 185 -7.95 -21.15 -10.81
C SER A 185 -7.83 -19.62 -10.79
N ARG A 186 -8.08 -18.93 -11.91
CA ARG A 186 -8.04 -17.46 -11.94
C ARG A 186 -9.01 -16.84 -10.94
N GLY A 187 -10.24 -17.33 -10.86
CA GLY A 187 -11.26 -16.82 -9.94
C GLY A 187 -10.88 -17.05 -8.47
N ASP A 188 -10.36 -18.24 -8.15
CA ASP A 188 -9.89 -18.54 -6.79
C ASP A 188 -8.66 -17.72 -6.41
N SER A 189 -7.74 -17.51 -7.36
CA SER A 189 -6.55 -16.66 -7.15
C SER A 189 -6.93 -15.20 -6.90
N ASN A 190 -7.90 -14.70 -7.65
CA ASN A 190 -8.51 -13.38 -7.46
C ASN A 190 -9.14 -13.27 -6.07
N TYR A 191 -9.95 -14.26 -5.66
CA TYR A 191 -10.58 -14.27 -4.35
C TYR A 191 -9.55 -14.30 -3.20
N LEU A 192 -8.48 -15.08 -3.33
CA LEU A 192 -7.37 -15.08 -2.37
C LEU A 192 -6.66 -13.71 -2.29
N SER A 193 -6.55 -12.98 -3.41
CA SER A 193 -6.07 -11.60 -3.39
C SER A 193 -7.03 -10.71 -2.60
N VAL A 194 -8.34 -10.77 -2.85
CA VAL A 194 -9.35 -9.99 -2.11
C VAL A 194 -9.21 -10.23 -0.59
N LEU A 195 -9.12 -11.48 -0.14
CA LEU A 195 -8.95 -11.78 1.29
C LEU A 195 -7.65 -11.21 1.88
N THR A 196 -6.59 -11.12 1.08
CA THR A 196 -5.32 -10.52 1.48
C THR A 196 -5.46 -9.02 1.69
N GLU A 197 -6.07 -8.32 0.74
CA GLU A 197 -6.29 -6.87 0.75
C GLU A 197 -7.21 -6.46 1.91
N LEU A 198 -8.31 -7.18 2.11
CA LEU A 198 -9.24 -6.94 3.22
C LEU A 198 -8.59 -7.13 4.60
N GLN A 199 -7.65 -8.07 4.73
CA GLN A 199 -6.93 -8.23 6.00
C GLN A 199 -5.96 -7.08 6.23
N ALA A 200 -5.31 -6.57 5.18
CA ALA A 200 -4.47 -5.38 5.29
C ALA A 200 -5.28 -4.13 5.68
N ASP A 201 -6.52 -3.99 5.20
CA ASP A 201 -7.47 -2.96 5.67
C ASP A 201 -7.76 -3.09 7.16
N CYS A 202 -8.05 -4.30 7.62
CA CYS A 202 -8.29 -4.56 9.03
C CYS A 202 -7.06 -4.24 9.88
N PHE A 203 -5.85 -4.57 9.41
CA PHE A 203 -4.61 -4.21 10.09
C PHE A 203 -4.38 -2.69 10.12
N ALA A 204 -4.70 -1.96 9.05
CA ALA A 204 -4.69 -0.49 9.05
C ALA A 204 -5.71 0.07 10.07
N GLY A 205 -6.87 -0.58 10.21
CA GLY A 205 -7.85 -0.28 11.25
C GLY A 205 -7.28 -0.44 12.66
N ILE A 206 -6.59 -1.55 12.94
CA ILE A 206 -5.93 -1.78 14.24
C ILE A 206 -4.92 -0.66 14.54
N TRP A 207 -4.10 -0.26 13.56
CA TRP A 207 -3.22 0.90 13.72
C TRP A 207 -4.00 2.16 14.08
N GLY A 208 -5.05 2.48 13.30
CA GLY A 208 -5.89 3.64 13.55
C GLY A 208 -6.46 3.64 14.97
N ARG A 209 -6.92 2.49 15.47
CA ARG A 209 -7.43 2.34 16.84
C ARG A 209 -6.39 2.70 17.89
N GLN A 210 -5.18 2.17 17.76
CA GLN A 210 -4.13 2.40 18.77
C GLN A 210 -3.53 3.81 18.66
N ALA A 211 -3.61 4.43 17.48
CA ALA A 211 -3.12 5.77 17.23
C ALA A 211 -4.11 6.89 17.62
N VAL A 212 -5.35 6.58 18.03
CA VAL A 212 -6.40 7.60 18.30
C VAL A 212 -5.91 8.70 19.23
N HIS A 213 -5.33 8.33 20.37
CA HIS A 213 -4.88 9.31 21.35
C HIS A 213 -3.59 10.02 20.94
N SER A 214 -2.66 9.30 20.31
CA SER A 214 -1.33 9.85 19.98
C SER A 214 -1.37 10.81 18.79
N LEU A 215 -2.33 10.62 17.87
CA LEU A 215 -2.53 11.44 16.68
C LEU A 215 -3.80 12.28 16.74
N ALA A 216 -4.48 12.36 17.89
CA ALA A 216 -5.74 13.08 18.09
C ALA A 216 -6.76 12.82 16.97
N ILE A 217 -6.94 11.55 16.59
CA ILE A 217 -7.79 11.13 15.47
C ILE A 217 -9.24 11.49 15.79
N THR A 218 -9.87 12.30 14.94
CA THR A 218 -11.27 12.70 15.10
C THR A 218 -12.22 11.76 14.36
N ARG A 219 -13.53 12.03 14.46
CA ARG A 219 -14.53 11.28 13.69
C ARG A 219 -14.42 11.59 12.20
N GLU A 220 -14.13 12.83 11.86
CA GLU A 220 -13.92 13.30 10.49
C GLU A 220 -12.70 12.62 9.88
N ASP A 221 -11.59 12.51 10.62
CA ASP A 221 -10.42 11.74 10.19
C ASP A 221 -10.80 10.30 9.84
N LEU A 222 -11.59 9.64 10.69
CA LEU A 222 -12.05 8.27 10.42
C LEU A 222 -12.91 8.19 9.14
N GLU A 223 -13.72 9.20 8.86
CA GLU A 223 -14.52 9.29 7.63
C GLU A 223 -13.64 9.51 6.38
N GLU A 224 -12.50 10.21 6.51
CA GLU A 224 -11.50 10.30 5.44
C GLU A 224 -10.91 8.92 5.09
N ALA A 225 -10.56 8.10 6.09
CA ALA A 225 -10.09 6.73 5.85
C ALA A 225 -11.17 5.84 5.23
N MET A 226 -12.42 5.93 5.70
CA MET A 226 -13.53 5.17 5.11
C MET A 226 -13.80 5.58 3.65
N THR A 227 -13.64 6.86 3.34
CA THR A 227 -13.73 7.38 1.97
C THR A 227 -12.58 6.85 1.12
N ALA A 228 -11.35 6.87 1.65
CA ALA A 228 -10.18 6.33 0.97
C ALA A 228 -10.33 4.83 0.69
N ALA A 229 -10.77 4.03 1.67
CA ALA A 229 -11.02 2.60 1.54
C ALA A 229 -12.08 2.28 0.47
N ALA A 230 -13.17 3.04 0.43
CA ALA A 230 -14.18 2.87 -0.61
C ALA A 230 -13.66 3.23 -2.01
N ALA A 231 -12.86 4.30 -2.12
CA ALA A 231 -12.40 4.79 -3.41
C ALA A 231 -11.44 3.84 -4.15
N VAL A 232 -10.85 2.89 -3.43
CA VAL A 232 -9.99 1.81 -3.97
C VAL A 232 -10.72 0.46 -4.09
N GLY A 233 -12.04 0.43 -3.92
CA GLY A 233 -12.86 -0.75 -4.19
C GLY A 233 -12.95 -1.03 -5.69
N ASP A 234 -12.88 -2.30 -6.08
CA ASP A 234 -12.88 -2.70 -7.49
C ASP A 234 -14.18 -2.31 -8.21
N ASP A 235 -15.32 -2.35 -7.52
CA ASP A 235 -16.61 -1.87 -8.01
C ASP A 235 -16.57 -0.38 -8.37
N VAL A 236 -16.06 0.47 -7.47
CA VAL A 236 -15.93 1.92 -7.69
C VAL A 236 -14.94 2.21 -8.83
N LEU A 237 -13.80 1.53 -8.86
CA LEU A 237 -12.81 1.70 -9.92
C LEU A 237 -13.34 1.22 -11.29
N MET A 238 -14.11 0.14 -11.34
CA MET A 238 -14.75 -0.33 -12.57
C MET A 238 -15.83 0.64 -13.05
N GLU A 239 -16.70 1.11 -12.16
CA GLU A 239 -17.76 2.06 -12.49
C GLU A 239 -17.19 3.40 -12.99
N SER A 240 -16.15 3.93 -12.33
CA SER A 240 -15.47 5.15 -12.77
C SER A 240 -14.82 5.01 -14.15
N ALA A 241 -14.46 3.78 -14.53
CA ALA A 241 -13.96 3.43 -15.86
C ALA A 241 -15.09 3.11 -16.88
N GLY A 242 -16.35 3.31 -16.51
CA GLY A 242 -17.52 3.04 -17.37
C GLY A 242 -17.83 1.55 -17.57
N ARG A 243 -17.37 0.69 -16.66
CA ARG A 243 -17.57 -0.77 -16.71
C ARG A 243 -18.55 -1.21 -15.63
N THR A 244 -19.34 -2.24 -15.92
CA THR A 244 -20.18 -2.90 -14.91
C THR A 244 -19.29 -3.73 -13.96
N PRO A 245 -19.42 -3.60 -12.63
CA PRO A 245 -18.69 -4.43 -11.67
C PRO A 245 -18.96 -5.93 -11.87
N VAL A 246 -17.89 -6.73 -11.83
CA VAL A 246 -17.96 -8.20 -11.93
C VAL A 246 -17.21 -8.80 -10.74
N PRO A 247 -17.91 -9.27 -9.69
CA PRO A 247 -17.27 -9.73 -8.44
C PRO A 247 -16.18 -10.80 -8.63
N ASP A 248 -16.39 -11.78 -9.52
CA ASP A 248 -15.40 -12.84 -9.79
C ASP A 248 -14.07 -12.30 -10.38
N SER A 249 -14.06 -11.07 -10.87
CA SER A 249 -12.87 -10.40 -11.41
C SER A 249 -12.12 -9.53 -10.40
N PHE A 250 -12.69 -9.33 -9.21
CA PHE A 250 -12.11 -8.48 -8.18
C PHE A 250 -10.80 -9.07 -7.64
N THR A 251 -9.85 -8.19 -7.33
CA THR A 251 -8.56 -8.51 -6.73
C THR A 251 -8.32 -7.75 -5.42
N HIS A 252 -9.06 -6.65 -5.18
CA HIS A 252 -8.98 -5.82 -3.98
C HIS A 252 -10.24 -5.84 -3.12
N GLY A 253 -11.36 -6.31 -3.69
CA GLY A 253 -12.65 -6.39 -3.02
C GLY A 253 -13.55 -5.20 -3.33
N SER A 254 -14.81 -5.28 -2.90
CA SER A 254 -15.75 -4.16 -3.08
C SER A 254 -15.45 -3.03 -2.10
N ALA A 255 -15.87 -1.81 -2.44
CA ALA A 255 -15.79 -0.65 -1.55
C ALA A 255 -16.41 -0.93 -0.17
N ALA A 256 -17.53 -1.65 -0.15
CA ALA A 256 -18.22 -2.02 1.08
C ALA A 256 -17.40 -3.01 1.94
N ASP A 257 -16.78 -4.03 1.32
CA ASP A 257 -15.93 -4.98 2.04
C ASP A 257 -14.74 -4.27 2.66
N ARG A 258 -14.08 -3.40 1.91
CA ARG A 258 -12.90 -2.66 2.37
C ARG A 258 -13.20 -1.77 3.57
N GLN A 259 -14.31 -1.03 3.50
CA GLN A 259 -14.80 -0.21 4.62
C GLN A 259 -15.14 -1.06 5.85
N ASP A 260 -15.81 -2.20 5.65
CA ASP A 260 -16.18 -3.10 6.74
C ASP A 260 -14.94 -3.65 7.46
N TRP A 261 -13.97 -4.18 6.72
CA TRP A 261 -12.76 -4.75 7.32
C TRP A 261 -11.87 -3.72 8.01
N PHE A 262 -11.67 -2.54 7.41
CA PHE A 262 -11.01 -1.43 8.11
C PHE A 262 -11.76 -1.06 9.41
N GLY A 263 -13.08 -0.94 9.34
CA GLY A 263 -13.94 -0.64 10.49
C GLY A 263 -13.83 -1.68 11.60
N ARG A 264 -13.78 -2.98 11.27
CA ARG A 264 -13.60 -4.08 12.23
C ARG A 264 -12.27 -3.96 12.98
N GLY A 265 -11.19 -3.70 12.26
CA GLY A 265 -9.88 -3.44 12.84
C GLY A 265 -9.88 -2.25 13.79
N PHE A 266 -10.48 -1.14 13.35
CA PHE A 266 -10.57 0.09 14.15
C PHE A 266 -11.42 -0.08 15.42
N GLN A 267 -12.50 -0.84 15.34
CA GLN A 267 -13.39 -1.08 16.48
C GLN A 267 -12.81 -2.06 17.50
N SER A 268 -12.08 -3.08 17.04
CA SER A 268 -11.55 -4.13 17.92
C SER A 268 -10.14 -3.84 18.44
N GLY A 269 -9.22 -3.42 17.56
CA GLY A 269 -7.79 -3.39 17.85
C GLY A 269 -7.16 -4.79 18.00
N GLU A 270 -7.84 -5.85 17.53
CA GLU A 270 -7.46 -7.25 17.75
C GLU A 270 -7.14 -7.99 16.45
N LEU A 271 -5.94 -8.56 16.32
CA LEU A 271 -5.52 -9.38 15.17
C LEU A 271 -6.47 -10.56 14.93
N ALA A 272 -7.01 -11.16 15.98
CA ALA A 272 -7.94 -12.29 15.89
C ALA A 272 -9.26 -11.93 15.18
N ARG A 273 -9.61 -10.64 15.09
CA ARG A 273 -10.78 -10.14 14.36
C ARG A 273 -10.51 -9.84 12.89
N CYS A 274 -9.26 -9.97 12.45
CA CYS A 274 -8.80 -9.72 11.09
C CYS A 274 -8.54 -11.01 10.29
N ASN A 275 -9.20 -12.12 10.62
CA ASN A 275 -9.00 -13.41 9.95
C ASN A 275 -9.94 -13.60 8.75
N THR A 276 -9.66 -12.87 7.66
CA THR A 276 -10.41 -12.96 6.39
C THR A 276 -10.44 -14.37 5.82
N PHE A 277 -9.30 -15.06 5.83
CA PHE A 277 -9.16 -16.44 5.34
C PHE A 277 -10.02 -17.42 6.16
N GLY A 278 -10.02 -17.28 7.48
CA GLY A 278 -10.86 -18.10 8.36
C GLY A 278 -12.36 -17.87 8.14
N GLU A 279 -12.80 -16.63 7.88
CA GLU A 279 -14.19 -16.34 7.50
C GLU A 279 -14.57 -16.94 6.15
N ALA A 280 -13.60 -17.07 5.24
CA ALA A 280 -13.76 -17.77 3.96
C ALA A 280 -13.64 -19.31 4.08
N GLY A 281 -13.38 -19.85 5.28
CA GLY A 281 -13.25 -21.28 5.53
C GLY A 281 -11.92 -21.90 5.09
N LEU A 282 -10.85 -21.10 5.04
CA LEU A 282 -9.48 -21.50 4.66
C LEU A 282 -8.54 -21.63 5.87
#